data_AF-A0A8J5BJ81-F1
#
_entry.id   AF-A0A8J5BJ81-F1
#
_cell.length_a   1.000
_cell.length_b   1.000
_cell.length_c   1.000
_cell.angle_alpha   90.00
_cell.angle_beta   90.00
_cell.angle_gamma   90.00
#
_symmetry.space_group_name_H-M   'P 1'
#
loop_
_entity.id
_entity.type
_entity.pdbx_description
1 polymer ?
#
loop_
_entity_poly.entity_id
_entity_poly.type
_entity_poly.pdbx_seq_one_letter_code
_entity_poly.pdbx_strand_id
1 'polypeptide(L)'
;MISRYEDDIQTEAGDYPSEIMAQLEDQSGPPPECPICAEDITQLAITKCLHMGCVDCLSDNVRYQESKKQTPVCCICRQPAALKDIFQVERVGEDAEIRLRKLSDRPRSSKLVALVAKLKALPKDAKSVVFSQFTSYLDIIQTELRREKIQAFRFDGTLSRQQRTDVLKAFGLSEGSVLLISLKTGGVGLNLVTANHAFIMDPWWTFAQEAQAIDRIHRMGQTKDVHVTRFIVENSVEEKMLKIQQQKMVLAGTLGMSEQEQKAQRIENIKTLLGE
;
A
#
# COMPACT_ATOMS: atom_id res chain seq x y z
N MET A 1 -12.10 -18.82 -10.74
CA MET A 1 -13.37 -18.08 -10.60
C MET A 1 -13.12 -16.93 -9.63
N ILE A 2 -12.70 -15.79 -10.15
CA ILE A 2 -12.52 -14.56 -9.36
C ILE A 2 -13.82 -13.78 -9.59
N SER A 3 -14.71 -13.82 -8.61
CA SER A 3 -15.91 -12.99 -8.60
C SER A 3 -15.49 -11.53 -8.52
N ARG A 4 -15.87 -10.78 -9.56
CA ARG A 4 -15.76 -9.33 -9.63
C ARG A 4 -16.47 -8.75 -8.40
N TYR A 5 -15.70 -8.06 -7.56
CA TYR A 5 -16.21 -7.20 -6.50
C TYR A 5 -16.61 -5.88 -7.16
N GLU A 6 -17.84 -5.84 -7.65
CA GLU A 6 -18.66 -4.65 -7.59
C GLU A 6 -19.21 -4.58 -6.16
N ASP A 7 -19.23 -3.38 -5.58
CA ASP A 7 -19.75 -3.00 -4.26
C ASP A 7 -18.68 -2.52 -3.27
N ASP A 8 -18.93 -1.31 -2.76
CA ASP A 8 -18.22 -0.52 -1.74
C ASP A 8 -17.21 0.56 -2.18
N ILE A 9 -17.48 1.23 -3.30
CA ILE A 9 -17.11 2.66 -3.45
C ILE A 9 -18.36 3.46 -3.80
N GLN A 10 -19.34 3.47 -2.90
CA GLN A 10 -20.32 4.56 -2.87
C GLN A 10 -19.67 5.76 -2.13
N THR A 11 -18.73 6.42 -2.80
CA THR A 11 -18.35 7.78 -2.40
C THR A 11 -19.32 8.74 -3.05
N GLU A 12 -20.21 9.33 -2.24
CA GLU A 12 -20.89 10.63 -2.40
C GLU A 12 -20.75 11.32 -3.79
N ALA A 13 -21.20 10.66 -4.86
CA ALA A 13 -21.34 11.27 -6.18
C ALA A 13 -22.57 12.20 -6.25
N GLY A 14 -23.40 12.20 -5.19
CA GLY A 14 -24.72 12.84 -5.16
C GLY A 14 -24.75 14.35 -5.03
N ASP A 15 -23.61 15.05 -5.04
CA ASP A 15 -23.57 16.52 -4.83
C ASP A 15 -22.93 17.30 -5.99
N TYR A 16 -22.63 16.63 -7.11
CA TYR A 16 -22.07 17.29 -8.30
C TYR A 16 -23.14 17.50 -9.36
N PRO A 17 -23.25 18.71 -9.94
CA PRO A 17 -24.14 18.97 -11.07
C PRO A 17 -23.93 17.94 -12.20
N SER A 18 -25.02 17.31 -12.65
CA SER A 18 -25.05 16.35 -13.77
C SER A 18 -24.38 16.89 -15.05
N GLU A 19 -24.34 18.21 -15.19
CA GLU A 19 -23.68 18.96 -16.27
C GLU A 19 -22.17 18.72 -16.32
N ILE A 20 -21.50 18.51 -15.18
CA ILE A 20 -20.05 18.27 -15.10
C ILE A 20 -19.70 16.90 -15.66
N MET A 21 -20.50 15.88 -15.30
CA MET A 21 -20.29 14.52 -15.80
C MET A 21 -20.50 14.47 -17.31
N ALA A 22 -21.54 15.14 -17.82
CA ALA A 22 -21.79 15.24 -19.26
C ALA A 22 -20.64 15.92 -20.04
N GLN A 23 -20.00 16.96 -19.48
CA GLN A 23 -18.83 17.60 -20.11
C GLN A 23 -17.57 16.73 -20.09
N LEU A 24 -17.40 15.86 -19.07
CA LEU A 24 -16.28 14.92 -18.99
C LEU A 24 -16.48 13.67 -19.86
N GLU A 25 -17.74 13.34 -20.18
CA GLU A 25 -18.17 12.26 -21.07
C GLU A 25 -18.03 12.62 -22.56
N ASP A 26 -18.17 13.89 -22.92
CA ASP A 26 -18.03 14.34 -24.31
C ASP A 26 -16.57 14.33 -24.77
N GLN A 27 -16.23 13.38 -25.64
CA GLN A 27 -14.88 13.20 -26.23
C GLN A 27 -14.79 13.73 -27.67
N SER A 28 -15.77 14.48 -28.15
CA SER A 28 -15.84 14.88 -29.56
C SER A 28 -14.90 16.03 -29.95
N GLY A 29 -14.19 16.63 -29.00
CA GLY A 29 -13.26 17.76 -29.19
C GLY A 29 -11.77 17.41 -29.05
N PRO A 30 -10.87 18.34 -29.43
CA PRO A 30 -9.44 18.22 -29.13
C PRO A 30 -9.21 18.13 -27.60
N PRO A 31 -8.15 17.44 -27.14
CA PRO A 31 -7.87 17.32 -25.72
C PRO A 31 -7.75 18.72 -25.08
N PRO A 32 -8.31 18.94 -23.89
CA PRO A 32 -8.21 20.23 -23.23
C PRO A 32 -6.75 20.55 -22.90
N GLU A 33 -6.32 21.78 -23.20
CA GLU A 33 -4.99 22.29 -22.87
C GLU A 33 -4.94 22.75 -21.40
N CYS A 34 -3.78 22.53 -20.76
CA CYS A 34 -3.57 22.93 -19.38
C CYS A 34 -3.24 24.43 -19.29
N PRO A 35 -3.94 25.22 -18.45
CA PRO A 35 -3.71 26.67 -18.30
C PRO A 35 -2.38 27.03 -17.61
N ILE A 36 -1.64 26.05 -17.10
CA ILE A 36 -0.38 26.26 -16.37
C ILE A 36 0.83 25.89 -17.24
N CYS A 37 0.82 24.70 -17.85
CA CYS A 37 1.94 24.24 -18.69
C CYS A 37 1.74 24.49 -20.19
N ALA A 38 0.54 24.89 -20.63
CA ALA A 38 0.20 25.11 -22.03
C ALA A 38 0.44 23.86 -22.94
N GLU A 39 0.32 22.68 -22.35
CA GLU A 39 0.38 21.39 -23.04
C GLU A 39 -0.94 20.62 -22.82
N ASP A 40 -1.14 19.57 -23.61
CA ASP A 40 -2.26 18.64 -23.43
C ASP A 40 -2.29 18.08 -22.01
N ILE A 41 -3.48 18.01 -21.41
CA ILE A 41 -3.64 17.51 -20.06
C ILE A 41 -3.33 16.01 -20.00
N THR A 42 -2.23 15.65 -19.36
CA THR A 42 -1.77 14.26 -19.19
C THR A 42 -2.61 13.48 -18.16
N GLN A 43 -2.85 14.10 -17.00
CA GLN A 43 -3.72 13.59 -15.95
C GLN A 43 -4.71 14.70 -15.57
N LEU A 44 -5.98 14.48 -15.88
CA LEU A 44 -7.00 15.48 -15.69
C LEU A 44 -7.36 15.66 -14.21
N ALA A 45 -7.27 16.90 -13.74
CA ALA A 45 -7.83 17.33 -12.47
C ALA A 45 -8.75 18.53 -12.66
N ILE A 46 -9.78 18.58 -11.82
CA ILE A 46 -10.80 19.63 -11.76
C ILE A 46 -10.84 20.25 -10.37
N THR A 47 -10.92 21.57 -10.33
CA THR A 47 -11.13 22.32 -9.08
C THR A 47 -12.63 22.39 -8.75
N LYS A 48 -12.99 22.73 -7.51
CA LYS A 48 -14.40 23.04 -7.14
C LYS A 48 -15.07 24.12 -7.99
N CYS A 49 -14.28 25.04 -8.56
CA CYS A 49 -14.77 26.08 -9.46
C CYS A 49 -14.77 25.65 -10.94
N LEU A 50 -14.67 24.34 -11.20
CA LEU A 50 -14.78 23.68 -12.51
C LEU A 50 -13.72 24.06 -13.54
N HIS A 51 -12.59 24.60 -13.07
CA HIS A 51 -11.42 24.79 -13.93
C HIS A 51 -10.58 23.53 -13.96
N MET A 52 -10.17 23.16 -15.18
CA MET A 52 -9.41 21.96 -15.52
C MET A 52 -7.91 22.25 -15.61
N GLY A 53 -7.08 21.24 -15.36
CA GLY A 53 -5.64 21.30 -15.56
C GLY A 53 -4.97 19.98 -15.22
N CYS A 54 -3.64 19.89 -15.43
CA CYS A 54 -2.88 18.71 -15.01
C CYS A 54 -2.91 18.54 -13.49
N VAL A 55 -3.03 17.31 -13.00
CA VAL A 55 -2.91 16.93 -11.59
C VAL A 55 -1.68 17.58 -10.96
N ASP A 56 -0.52 17.39 -11.57
CA ASP A 56 0.75 17.89 -11.05
C ASP A 56 0.76 19.43 -11.02
N CYS A 57 0.41 20.08 -12.13
CA CYS A 57 0.39 21.54 -12.23
C CYS A 57 -0.54 22.21 -11.21
N LEU A 58 -1.77 21.71 -11.05
CA LEU A 58 -2.70 22.24 -10.07
C LEU A 58 -2.22 21.99 -8.64
N SER A 59 -1.68 20.80 -8.35
CA SER A 59 -1.19 20.46 -7.03
C SER A 59 0.04 21.28 -6.62
N ASP A 60 0.96 21.53 -7.57
CA ASP A 60 2.17 22.31 -7.33
C ASP A 60 1.87 23.80 -7.22
N ASN A 61 0.91 24.32 -7.98
CA ASN A 61 0.41 25.68 -7.80
C ASN A 61 -0.15 25.90 -6.37
N VAL A 62 -0.88 24.92 -5.82
CA VAL A 62 -1.36 24.98 -4.44
C VAL A 62 -0.19 24.94 -3.45
N ARG A 63 0.70 23.96 -3.58
CA ARG A 63 1.87 23.81 -2.69
C ARG A 63 2.78 25.03 -2.71
N TYR A 64 2.96 25.66 -3.86
CA TYR A 64 3.74 26.89 -4.00
C TYR A 64 3.14 28.02 -3.17
N GLN A 65 1.82 28.25 -3.26
CA GLN A 65 1.13 29.27 -2.46
C GLN A 65 1.20 28.97 -0.96
N GLU A 66 1.02 27.71 -0.56
CA GLU A 66 1.16 27.28 0.84
C GLU A 66 2.58 27.53 1.36
N SER A 67 3.61 27.27 0.56
CA SER A 67 5.01 27.54 0.92
C SER A 67 5.30 29.02 1.18
N LYS A 68 4.52 29.90 0.52
CA LYS A 68 4.54 31.36 0.72
C LYS A 68 3.62 31.81 1.87
N LYS A 69 3.02 30.87 2.62
CA LYS A 69 2.03 31.12 3.67
C LYS A 69 0.80 31.88 3.18
N GLN A 70 0.43 31.69 1.90
CA GLN A 70 -0.76 32.27 1.29
C GLN A 70 -1.91 31.25 1.29
N THR A 71 -3.14 31.74 1.30
CA THR A 71 -4.33 30.91 1.07
C THR A 71 -4.37 30.47 -0.40
N PRO A 72 -4.38 29.16 -0.69
CA PRO A 72 -4.36 28.69 -2.07
C PRO A 72 -5.60 29.11 -2.87
N VAL A 73 -5.37 29.65 -4.06
CA VAL A 73 -6.42 30.01 -5.02
C VAL A 73 -6.22 29.35 -6.38
N CYS A 74 -7.33 29.20 -7.11
CA CYS A 74 -7.35 28.74 -8.50
C CYS A 74 -6.56 29.70 -9.41
N CYS A 75 -5.73 29.16 -10.30
CA CYS A 75 -4.93 29.96 -11.25
C CYS A 75 -5.78 30.71 -12.29
N ILE A 76 -7.02 30.29 -12.53
CA ILE A 76 -7.91 30.88 -13.55
C ILE A 76 -8.81 31.95 -12.93
N CYS A 77 -9.64 31.60 -11.95
CA CYS A 77 -10.65 32.51 -11.40
C CYS A 77 -10.35 33.04 -9.99
N ARG A 78 -9.21 32.63 -9.39
CA ARG A 78 -8.77 33.05 -8.05
C ARG A 78 -9.73 32.69 -6.89
N GLN A 79 -10.70 31.83 -7.11
CA GLN A 79 -11.51 31.26 -6.03
C GLN A 79 -10.64 30.36 -5.12
N PRO A 80 -10.99 30.19 -3.83
CA PRO A 80 -10.26 29.31 -2.92
C PRO A 80 -10.14 27.89 -3.47
N ALA A 81 -8.92 27.35 -3.49
CA ALA A 81 -8.64 26.03 -4.06
C ALA A 81 -7.51 25.33 -3.27
N ALA A 82 -7.86 24.66 -2.18
CA ALA A 82 -6.91 23.80 -1.46
C ALA A 82 -6.86 22.40 -2.11
N LEU A 83 -5.83 21.58 -1.79
CA LEU A 83 -5.71 20.22 -2.35
C LEU A 83 -6.94 19.32 -2.12
N LYS A 84 -7.67 19.54 -1.03
CA LYS A 84 -8.94 18.83 -0.72
C LYS A 84 -10.12 19.23 -1.63
N ASP A 85 -9.97 20.34 -2.34
CA ASP A 85 -10.97 20.95 -3.21
C ASP A 85 -10.63 20.72 -4.70
N ILE A 86 -9.65 19.85 -4.98
CA ILE A 86 -9.21 19.46 -6.32
C ILE A 86 -9.41 17.95 -6.46
N PHE A 87 -9.94 17.53 -7.60
CA PHE A 87 -10.34 16.16 -7.88
C PHE A 87 -9.64 15.68 -9.15
N GLN A 88 -8.90 14.59 -9.06
CA GLN A 88 -8.43 13.85 -10.21
C GLN A 88 -9.61 13.10 -10.84
N VAL A 89 -9.72 13.17 -12.16
CA VAL A 89 -10.68 12.42 -12.95
C VAL A 89 -10.01 11.11 -13.37
N GLU A 90 -10.47 10.00 -12.80
CA GLU A 90 -10.04 8.66 -13.14
C GLU A 90 -11.11 8.00 -14.02
N ARG A 91 -10.72 7.42 -15.16
CA ARG A 91 -11.62 6.61 -16.01
C ARG A 91 -11.36 5.14 -15.71
N VAL A 92 -12.37 4.41 -15.27
CA VAL A 92 -12.24 3.04 -14.78
C VAL A 92 -13.11 2.09 -15.61
N GLY A 93 -12.55 0.94 -15.98
CA GLY A 93 -13.27 -0.13 -16.69
C GLY A 93 -13.34 0.06 -18.21
N GLU A 94 -13.93 -0.92 -18.90
CA GLU A 94 -14.13 -0.93 -20.35
C GLU A 94 -15.18 0.10 -20.79
N ASP A 95 -16.16 0.40 -19.92
CA ASP A 95 -17.22 1.38 -20.15
C ASP A 95 -16.80 2.83 -19.83
N ALA A 96 -15.52 3.05 -19.48
CA ALA A 96 -14.96 4.35 -19.14
C ALA A 96 -15.74 5.13 -18.05
N GLU A 97 -16.22 4.43 -17.01
CA GLU A 97 -16.90 5.04 -15.88
C GLU A 97 -16.01 6.12 -15.24
N ILE A 98 -16.53 7.32 -15.06
CA ILE A 98 -15.79 8.45 -14.51
C ILE A 98 -15.88 8.43 -12.98
N ARG A 99 -14.72 8.40 -12.33
CA ARG A 99 -14.58 8.54 -10.87
C ARG A 99 -13.77 9.78 -10.52
N LEU A 100 -14.25 10.51 -9.52
CA LEU A 100 -13.57 11.68 -8.99
C LEU A 100 -12.85 11.32 -7.68
N ARG A 101 -11.54 11.49 -7.66
CA ARG A 101 -10.70 11.26 -6.47
C ARG A 101 -10.09 12.56 -5.99
N LYS A 102 -10.25 12.90 -4.71
CA LYS A 102 -9.63 14.13 -4.15
C LYS A 102 -8.11 14.04 -4.22
N LEU A 103 -7.42 15.10 -4.64
CA LEU A 103 -5.95 15.15 -4.64
C LEU A 103 -5.35 15.15 -3.24
N SER A 104 -6.11 15.59 -2.24
CA SER A 104 -5.74 15.38 -0.83
C SER A 104 -5.63 13.90 -0.45
N ASP A 105 -6.34 13.04 -1.17
CA ASP A 105 -6.31 11.60 -0.92
C ASP A 105 -5.02 11.07 -1.51
N ARG A 106 -4.04 10.80 -0.64
CA ARG A 106 -2.77 10.20 -1.05
C ARG A 106 -3.05 8.94 -1.86
N PRO A 107 -2.37 8.72 -3.01
CA PRO A 107 -2.52 7.49 -3.77
C PRO A 107 -2.22 6.32 -2.84
N ARG A 108 -3.20 5.44 -2.66
CA ARG A 108 -3.07 4.29 -1.78
C ARG A 108 -2.24 3.25 -2.52
N SER A 109 -1.19 2.76 -1.88
CA SER A 109 -0.41 1.63 -2.40
C SER A 109 -1.35 0.44 -2.66
N SER A 110 -1.23 -0.21 -3.83
CA SER A 110 -2.07 -1.35 -4.21
C SER A 110 -2.08 -2.46 -3.15
N LYS A 111 -0.91 -2.75 -2.55
CA LYS A 111 -0.78 -3.69 -1.44
C LYS A 111 -1.53 -3.26 -0.18
N LEU A 112 -1.52 -1.97 0.12
CA LEU A 112 -2.20 -1.43 1.31
C LEU A 112 -3.71 -1.46 1.12
N VAL A 113 -4.21 -1.17 -0.09
CA VAL A 113 -5.63 -1.39 -0.46
C VAL A 113 -6.00 -2.86 -0.27
N ALA A 114 -5.20 -3.79 -0.81
CA ALA A 114 -5.44 -5.22 -0.71
C ALA A 114 -5.39 -5.72 0.75
N LEU A 115 -4.45 -5.22 1.55
CA LEU A 115 -4.34 -5.53 2.98
C LEU A 115 -5.60 -5.11 3.74
N VAL A 116 -6.04 -3.85 3.57
CA VAL A 116 -7.24 -3.34 4.25
C VAL A 116 -8.47 -4.16 3.85
N ALA A 117 -8.63 -4.47 2.57
CA ALA A 117 -9.73 -5.31 2.09
C ALA A 117 -9.72 -6.69 2.74
N LYS A 118 -8.55 -7.35 2.80
CA LYS A 118 -8.40 -8.66 3.45
C LYS A 118 -8.70 -8.58 4.94
N LEU A 119 -8.20 -7.57 5.65
CA LEU A 119 -8.45 -7.40 7.08
C LEU A 119 -9.94 -7.17 7.39
N LYS A 120 -10.63 -6.37 6.58
CA LYS A 120 -12.08 -6.12 6.75
C LYS A 120 -12.94 -7.36 6.47
N ALA A 121 -12.48 -8.25 5.60
CA ALA A 121 -13.18 -9.50 5.28
C ALA A 121 -13.01 -10.59 6.36
N LEU A 122 -12.10 -10.40 7.33
CA LEU A 122 -11.91 -11.36 8.42
C LEU A 122 -13.04 -11.25 9.47
N PRO A 123 -13.29 -12.33 10.23
CA PRO A 123 -14.15 -12.28 11.40
C PRO A 123 -13.72 -11.17 12.38
N LYS A 124 -14.67 -10.54 13.06
CA LYS A 124 -14.40 -9.41 13.97
C LYS A 124 -13.48 -9.75 15.14
N ASP A 125 -13.38 -11.02 15.53
CA ASP A 125 -12.51 -11.50 16.59
C ASP A 125 -11.11 -11.94 16.08
N ALA A 126 -10.92 -12.00 14.75
CA ALA A 126 -9.70 -12.50 14.14
C ALA A 126 -8.52 -11.57 14.41
N LYS A 127 -7.43 -12.14 14.92
CA LYS A 127 -6.19 -11.42 15.18
C LYS A 127 -5.19 -11.68 14.07
N SER A 128 -4.59 -10.59 13.61
CA SER A 128 -3.69 -10.62 12.47
C SER A 128 -2.32 -10.05 12.81
N VAL A 129 -1.28 -10.61 12.20
CA VAL A 129 0.08 -10.07 12.25
C VAL A 129 0.47 -9.61 10.85
N VAL A 130 0.92 -8.37 10.71
CA VAL A 130 1.42 -7.81 9.46
C VAL A 130 2.91 -7.63 9.59
N PHE A 131 3.65 -8.26 8.67
CA PHE A 131 5.09 -8.25 8.62
C PHE A 131 5.60 -7.37 7.48
N SER A 132 6.63 -6.58 7.76
CA SER A 132 7.40 -5.87 6.74
C SER A 132 8.85 -5.67 7.17
N GLN A 133 9.78 -5.61 6.22
CA GLN A 133 11.17 -5.25 6.49
C GLN A 133 11.41 -3.74 6.63
N PHE A 134 10.45 -2.92 6.18
CA PHE A 134 10.55 -1.46 6.17
C PHE A 134 9.73 -0.85 7.30
N THR A 135 10.41 -0.28 8.30
CA THR A 135 9.73 0.41 9.42
C THR A 135 8.88 1.57 8.94
N SER A 136 9.38 2.36 7.97
CA SER A 136 8.65 3.46 7.34
C SER A 136 7.39 3.01 6.60
N TYR A 137 7.40 1.82 5.99
CA TYR A 137 6.19 1.30 5.34
C TYR A 137 5.14 0.92 6.38
N LEU A 138 5.56 0.35 7.50
CA LEU A 138 4.65 0.05 8.58
C LEU A 138 4.05 1.31 9.24
N ASP A 139 4.75 2.45 9.23
CA ASP A 139 4.18 3.73 9.69
C ASP A 139 3.03 4.17 8.77
N ILE A 140 3.17 3.96 7.46
CA ILE A 140 2.12 4.20 6.47
C ILE A 140 0.93 3.26 6.72
N ILE A 141 1.20 1.95 6.92
CA ILE A 141 0.15 0.96 7.23
C ILE A 141 -0.59 1.35 8.50
N GLN A 142 0.13 1.71 9.57
CA GLN A 142 -0.50 2.11 10.84
C GLN A 142 -1.39 3.34 10.68
N THR A 143 -0.96 4.31 9.91
CA THR A 143 -1.74 5.51 9.59
C THR A 143 -3.03 5.15 8.86
N GLU A 144 -2.96 4.23 7.90
CA GLU A 144 -4.14 3.80 7.16
C GLU A 144 -5.10 2.97 8.02
N LEU A 145 -4.60 1.99 8.78
CA LEU A 145 -5.44 1.20 9.68
C LEU A 145 -6.19 2.10 10.68
N ARG A 146 -5.56 3.17 11.16
CA ARG A 146 -6.21 4.16 12.02
C ARG A 146 -7.36 4.90 11.32
N ARG A 147 -7.19 5.26 10.04
CA ARG A 147 -8.25 5.90 9.24
C ARG A 147 -9.44 4.96 9.03
N GLU A 148 -9.14 3.69 8.81
CA GLU A 148 -10.13 2.61 8.63
C GLU A 148 -10.71 2.10 9.97
N LYS A 149 -10.35 2.74 11.09
CA LYS A 149 -10.79 2.40 12.46
C LYS A 149 -10.43 0.97 12.89
N ILE A 150 -9.38 0.41 12.33
CA ILE A 150 -8.83 -0.90 12.71
C ILE A 150 -7.79 -0.70 13.81
N GLN A 151 -7.97 -1.38 14.94
CA GLN A 151 -7.02 -1.30 16.05
C GLN A 151 -5.70 -1.98 15.68
N ALA A 152 -4.61 -1.21 15.69
CA ALA A 152 -3.28 -1.70 15.36
C ALA A 152 -2.27 -1.43 16.48
N PHE A 153 -1.43 -2.41 16.76
CA PHE A 153 -0.31 -2.35 17.69
C PHE A 153 1.00 -2.41 16.93
N ARG A 154 2.02 -1.73 17.45
CA ARG A 154 3.34 -1.62 16.82
C ARG A 154 4.38 -2.41 17.61
N PHE A 155 5.15 -3.26 16.94
CA PHE A 155 6.27 -3.98 17.54
C PHE A 155 7.51 -3.90 16.64
N ASP A 156 8.44 -3.01 16.98
CA ASP A 156 9.70 -2.83 16.25
C ASP A 156 10.89 -2.65 17.21
N GLY A 157 12.07 -2.42 16.62
CA GLY A 157 13.32 -2.27 17.35
C GLY A 157 13.40 -1.05 18.28
N THR A 158 12.52 -0.05 18.12
CA THR A 158 12.54 1.19 18.92
C THR A 158 11.96 1.00 20.32
N LEU A 159 11.20 -0.07 20.55
CA LEU A 159 10.58 -0.35 21.84
C LEU A 159 11.59 -0.90 22.85
N SER A 160 11.54 -0.34 24.08
CA SER A 160 12.20 -0.90 25.25
C SER A 160 11.62 -2.27 25.64
N ARG A 161 12.35 -3.04 26.47
CA ARG A 161 11.90 -4.35 26.95
C ARG A 161 10.54 -4.32 27.65
N GLN A 162 10.28 -3.28 28.46
CA GLN A 162 9.02 -3.11 29.15
C GLN A 162 7.88 -2.85 28.16
N GLN A 163 8.06 -1.87 27.26
CA GLN A 163 7.07 -1.55 26.22
C GLN A 163 6.75 -2.74 25.32
N ARG A 164 7.74 -3.57 24.96
CA ARG A 164 7.50 -4.80 24.20
C ARG A 164 6.54 -5.74 24.93
N THR A 165 6.70 -5.88 26.25
CA THR A 165 5.83 -6.71 27.08
C THR A 165 4.41 -6.14 27.13
N ASP A 166 4.29 -4.83 27.30
CA ASP A 166 3.00 -4.15 27.42
C ASP A 166 2.21 -4.21 26.10
N VAL A 167 2.89 -4.03 24.95
CA VAL A 167 2.29 -4.17 23.62
C VAL A 167 1.76 -5.59 23.40
N LEU A 168 2.54 -6.62 23.73
CA LEU A 168 2.12 -8.02 23.56
C LEU A 168 0.94 -8.36 24.47
N LYS A 169 0.92 -7.86 25.71
CA LYS A 169 -0.22 -8.01 26.62
C LYS A 169 -1.47 -7.33 26.06
N ALA A 170 -1.34 -6.07 25.61
CA ALA A 170 -2.45 -5.32 25.03
C ALA A 170 -3.03 -6.00 23.78
N PHE A 171 -2.16 -6.49 22.89
CA PHE A 171 -2.56 -7.29 21.73
C PHE A 171 -3.27 -8.59 22.15
N GLY A 172 -2.74 -9.28 23.17
CA GLY A 172 -3.34 -10.48 23.74
C GLY A 172 -4.76 -10.26 24.29
N LEU A 173 -5.04 -9.10 24.89
CA LEU A 173 -6.33 -8.76 25.51
C LEU A 173 -7.34 -8.14 24.54
N SER A 174 -6.89 -7.48 23.47
CA SER A 174 -7.78 -6.91 22.43
C SER A 174 -8.50 -7.98 21.61
N GLU A 175 -9.59 -7.63 20.94
CA GLU A 175 -10.25 -8.47 19.93
C GLU A 175 -10.14 -7.81 18.55
N GLY A 176 -10.02 -8.61 17.48
CA GLY A 176 -10.04 -8.06 16.11
C GLY A 176 -8.87 -7.15 15.74
N SER A 177 -7.75 -7.25 16.45
CA SER A 177 -6.64 -6.31 16.31
C SER A 177 -5.52 -6.81 15.40
N VAL A 178 -4.71 -5.86 14.95
CA VAL A 178 -3.58 -6.09 14.06
C VAL A 178 -2.27 -5.78 14.77
N LEU A 179 -1.28 -6.68 14.70
CA LEU A 179 0.07 -6.44 15.20
C LEU A 179 1.03 -6.19 14.03
N LEU A 180 1.62 -5.01 13.98
CA LEU A 180 2.59 -4.59 12.97
C LEU A 180 4.01 -4.90 13.44
N ILE A 181 4.71 -5.83 12.78
CA ILE A 181 6.04 -6.30 13.21
C ILE A 181 7.09 -6.00 12.15
N SER A 182 8.21 -5.39 12.59
CA SER A 182 9.42 -5.33 11.77
C SER A 182 10.28 -6.59 11.99
N LEU A 183 10.55 -7.35 10.92
CA LEU A 183 11.29 -8.63 11.01
C LEU A 183 12.77 -8.50 11.38
N LYS A 184 13.34 -7.28 11.43
CA LYS A 184 14.74 -7.05 11.85
C LYS A 184 14.99 -7.38 13.33
N THR A 185 13.95 -7.64 14.11
CA THR A 185 14.07 -8.06 15.52
C THR A 185 14.28 -9.59 15.66
N GLY A 186 15.18 -10.16 14.85
CA GLY A 186 15.40 -11.61 14.69
C GLY A 186 15.92 -12.39 15.92
N GLY A 187 16.01 -11.77 17.09
CA GLY A 187 16.51 -12.41 18.32
C GLY A 187 15.47 -12.58 19.44
N VAL A 188 14.24 -12.11 19.26
CA VAL A 188 13.25 -12.12 20.34
C VAL A 188 12.34 -13.34 20.18
N GLY A 189 12.34 -14.22 21.17
CA GLY A 189 11.48 -15.41 21.22
C GLY A 189 9.99 -15.07 21.40
N LEU A 190 9.41 -14.39 20.42
CA LEU A 190 8.02 -13.93 20.47
C LEU A 190 7.07 -15.13 20.42
N ASN A 191 6.02 -15.07 21.23
CA ASN A 191 4.90 -15.98 21.16
C ASN A 191 3.69 -15.19 20.63
N LEU A 192 3.26 -15.53 19.41
CA LEU A 192 2.18 -14.85 18.70
C LEU A 192 1.02 -15.82 18.37
N VAL A 193 0.90 -16.93 19.12
CA VAL A 193 -0.17 -17.93 18.93
C VAL A 193 -1.58 -17.36 19.10
N THR A 194 -1.72 -16.16 19.68
CA THR A 194 -3.00 -15.46 19.77
C THR A 194 -3.53 -14.99 18.41
N ALA A 195 -2.64 -14.80 17.42
CA ALA A 195 -3.01 -14.52 16.04
C ALA A 195 -3.07 -15.81 15.24
N ASN A 196 -3.89 -15.83 14.20
CA ASN A 196 -3.97 -16.95 13.27
C ASN A 196 -3.93 -16.50 11.80
N HIS A 197 -3.86 -15.19 11.54
CA HIS A 197 -3.63 -14.64 10.21
C HIS A 197 -2.29 -13.90 10.16
N ALA A 198 -1.48 -14.22 9.15
CA ALA A 198 -0.20 -13.58 8.88
C ALA A 198 -0.23 -12.94 7.49
N PHE A 199 0.10 -11.66 7.40
CA PHE A 199 0.21 -10.90 6.16
C PHE A 199 1.66 -10.48 5.95
N ILE A 200 2.25 -10.91 4.84
CA ILE A 200 3.61 -10.57 4.45
C ILE A 200 3.54 -9.50 3.37
N MET A 201 3.98 -8.30 3.72
CA MET A 201 3.86 -7.13 2.85
C MET A 201 4.98 -7.03 1.81
N ASP A 202 6.12 -7.67 2.04
CA ASP A 202 7.28 -7.61 1.16
C ASP A 202 8.10 -8.92 1.26
N PRO A 203 8.62 -9.44 0.13
CA PRO A 203 9.40 -10.67 0.14
C PRO A 203 10.80 -10.44 0.73
N TRP A 204 11.32 -11.45 1.42
CA TRP A 204 12.70 -11.46 1.92
C TRP A 204 13.70 -12.04 0.91
N TRP A 205 14.99 -11.95 1.21
CA TRP A 205 16.03 -12.60 0.40
C TRP A 205 16.20 -14.09 0.73
N THR A 206 15.66 -14.54 1.87
CA THR A 206 15.78 -15.92 2.34
C THR A 206 14.45 -16.41 2.92
N PHE A 207 14.02 -17.60 2.49
CA PHE A 207 12.81 -18.25 3.01
C PHE A 207 12.89 -18.52 4.51
N ALA A 208 14.08 -18.83 5.03
CA ALA A 208 14.29 -19.15 6.45
C ALA A 208 13.86 -18.03 7.39
N GLN A 209 14.10 -16.75 7.03
CA GLN A 209 13.68 -15.61 7.86
C GLN A 209 12.17 -15.48 7.92
N GLU A 210 11.50 -15.71 6.79
CA GLU A 210 10.06 -15.66 6.71
C GLU A 210 9.41 -16.83 7.46
N ALA A 211 9.88 -18.06 7.22
CA ALA A 211 9.43 -19.26 7.91
C ALA A 211 9.57 -19.10 9.43
N GLN A 212 10.72 -18.59 9.90
CA GLN A 212 10.94 -18.34 11.32
C GLN A 212 9.95 -17.33 11.91
N ALA A 213 9.52 -16.32 11.14
CA ALA A 213 8.50 -15.38 11.59
C ALA A 213 7.10 -16.01 11.65
N ILE A 214 6.76 -16.84 10.66
CA ILE A 214 5.51 -17.61 10.64
C ILE A 214 5.48 -18.61 11.81
N ASP A 215 6.60 -19.24 12.14
CA ASP A 215 6.75 -20.17 13.28
C ASP A 215 6.52 -19.51 14.64
N ARG A 216 6.49 -18.17 14.74
CA ARG A 216 6.08 -17.46 15.96
C ARG A 216 4.57 -17.53 16.19
N ILE A 217 3.81 -17.77 15.12
CA ILE A 217 2.35 -17.86 15.08
C ILE A 217 1.94 -19.34 15.02
N HIS A 218 2.54 -20.09 14.09
CA HIS A 218 2.35 -21.52 13.93
C HIS A 218 3.29 -22.30 14.87
N ARG A 219 2.99 -22.24 16.17
CA ARG A 219 3.79 -22.87 17.23
C ARG A 219 2.93 -23.68 18.19
N MET A 220 3.57 -24.52 19.00
CA MET A 220 2.92 -25.18 20.13
C MET A 220 2.14 -24.17 20.99
N GLY A 221 0.85 -24.42 21.20
CA GLY A 221 -0.09 -23.51 21.86
C GLY A 221 -1.08 -22.83 20.91
N GLN A 222 -0.86 -22.92 19.59
CA GLN A 222 -1.85 -22.53 18.59
C GLN A 222 -2.96 -23.58 18.51
N THR A 223 -4.21 -23.13 18.53
CA THR A 223 -5.41 -23.99 18.42
C THR A 223 -6.24 -23.71 17.17
N LYS A 224 -5.96 -22.62 16.46
CA LYS A 224 -6.62 -22.22 15.21
C LYS A 224 -5.72 -22.47 14.00
N ASP A 225 -6.33 -22.73 12.85
CA ASP A 225 -5.59 -22.82 11.59
C ASP A 225 -4.89 -21.50 11.25
N VAL A 226 -3.62 -21.59 10.89
CA VAL A 226 -2.79 -20.42 10.57
C VAL A 226 -2.82 -20.15 9.07
N HIS A 227 -3.36 -19.00 8.68
CA HIS A 227 -3.42 -18.55 7.30
C HIS A 227 -2.32 -17.53 7.01
N VAL A 228 -1.49 -17.81 6.01
CA VAL A 228 -0.41 -16.90 5.58
C VAL A 228 -0.75 -16.35 4.19
N THR A 229 -0.84 -15.02 4.09
CA THR A 229 -1.05 -14.30 2.84
C THR A 229 0.21 -13.51 2.48
N ARG A 230 0.73 -13.71 1.28
CA ARG A 230 1.88 -12.97 0.74
C ARG A 230 1.42 -12.00 -0.32
N PHE A 231 1.78 -10.72 -0.19
CA PHE A 231 1.52 -9.72 -1.21
C PHE A 231 2.74 -9.53 -2.11
N ILE A 232 2.56 -9.84 -3.40
CA ILE A 232 3.59 -9.74 -4.43
C ILE A 232 3.01 -8.92 -5.57
N VAL A 233 3.74 -7.90 -6.02
CA VAL A 233 3.36 -7.16 -7.22
C VAL A 233 3.80 -7.93 -8.46
N GLU A 234 2.87 -8.21 -9.37
CA GLU A 234 3.13 -8.86 -10.66
C GLU A 234 4.07 -8.01 -11.53
N ASN A 235 4.90 -8.67 -12.33
CA ASN A 235 5.84 -8.01 -13.25
C ASN A 235 6.80 -7.03 -12.54
N SER A 236 7.14 -7.32 -11.28
CA SER A 236 7.99 -6.45 -10.46
C SER A 236 9.26 -7.16 -9.98
N VAL A 237 10.14 -6.38 -9.35
CA VAL A 237 11.34 -6.90 -8.67
C VAL A 237 10.98 -7.94 -7.61
N GLU A 238 9.80 -7.85 -6.98
CA GLU A 238 9.37 -8.79 -5.94
C GLU A 238 9.13 -10.21 -6.49
N GLU A 239 8.54 -10.31 -7.69
CA GLU A 239 8.35 -11.59 -8.37
C GLU A 239 9.70 -12.21 -8.76
N LYS A 240 10.63 -11.38 -9.23
CA LYS A 240 12.01 -11.80 -9.54
C LYS A 240 12.77 -12.27 -8.29
N MET A 241 12.57 -11.59 -7.15
CA MET A 241 13.14 -12.01 -5.86
C MET A 241 12.65 -13.41 -5.45
N LEU A 242 11.37 -13.73 -5.67
CA LEU A 242 10.84 -15.07 -5.39
C LEU A 242 11.48 -16.14 -6.29
N LYS A 243 11.70 -15.84 -7.57
CA LYS A 243 12.41 -16.75 -8.49
C LYS A 243 13.83 -17.04 -7.99
N ILE A 244 14.55 -16.01 -7.55
CA ILE A 244 15.90 -16.17 -6.97
C ILE A 244 15.86 -16.97 -5.66
N GLN A 245 14.84 -16.77 -4.81
CA GLN A 245 14.69 -17.57 -3.60
C GLN A 245 14.52 -19.07 -3.92
N GLN A 246 13.68 -19.40 -4.90
CA GLN A 246 13.46 -20.79 -5.32
C GLN A 246 14.75 -21.42 -5.86
N GLN A 247 15.50 -20.69 -6.70
CA GLN A 247 16.82 -21.13 -7.18
C GLN A 247 17.80 -21.40 -6.03
N LYS A 248 17.85 -20.49 -5.05
CA LYS A 248 18.71 -20.67 -3.86
C LYS A 248 18.31 -21.86 -3.00
N MET A 249 17.03 -22.21 -2.90
CA MET A 249 16.59 -23.41 -2.17
C MET A 249 17.05 -24.70 -2.83
N VAL A 250 16.98 -24.76 -4.17
CA VAL A 250 17.49 -25.92 -4.93
C VAL A 250 19.01 -26.04 -4.76
N LEU A 251 19.73 -24.92 -4.86
CA LEU A 251 21.19 -24.89 -4.75
C LEU A 251 21.69 -25.15 -3.32
N ALA A 252 20.96 -24.72 -2.28
CA ALA A 252 21.34 -24.98 -0.88
C ALA A 252 21.31 -26.48 -0.53
N GLY A 253 20.57 -27.30 -1.29
CA GLY A 253 20.65 -28.76 -1.20
C GLY A 253 21.92 -29.37 -1.80
N THR A 254 22.67 -28.60 -2.60
CA THR A 254 23.88 -29.03 -3.30
C THR A 254 25.10 -28.48 -2.56
N LEU A 255 25.74 -29.30 -1.72
CA LEU A 255 26.88 -28.88 -0.90
C LEU A 255 28.12 -28.58 -1.77
N GLY A 256 28.68 -27.37 -1.60
CA GLY A 256 30.06 -27.02 -1.99
C GLY A 256 30.21 -26.21 -3.27
N MET A 257 29.98 -24.88 -3.20
CA MET A 257 30.31 -23.95 -4.29
C MET A 257 31.62 -23.20 -4.00
N SER A 258 32.52 -23.15 -4.98
CA SER A 258 33.74 -22.34 -4.96
C SER A 258 33.43 -20.83 -4.94
N GLU A 259 34.39 -20.00 -4.51
CA GLU A 259 34.22 -18.54 -4.49
C GLU A 259 33.93 -17.94 -5.87
N GLN A 260 34.48 -18.52 -6.94
CA GLN A 260 34.21 -18.08 -8.31
C GLN A 260 32.76 -18.36 -8.72
N GLU A 261 32.24 -19.55 -8.40
CA GLU A 261 30.84 -19.91 -8.66
C GLU A 261 29.87 -19.04 -7.83
N GLN A 262 30.22 -18.74 -6.58
CA GLN A 262 29.44 -17.79 -5.76
C GLN A 262 29.41 -16.39 -6.35
N LYS A 263 30.53 -15.91 -6.91
CA LYS A 263 30.61 -14.60 -7.55
C LYS A 263 29.82 -14.56 -8.86
N ALA A 264 29.89 -15.62 -9.67
CA ALA A 264 29.10 -15.76 -10.89
C ALA A 264 27.59 -15.75 -10.57
N GLN A 265 27.16 -16.51 -9.56
CA GLN A 265 25.77 -16.55 -9.11
C GLN A 265 25.27 -15.18 -8.61
N ARG A 266 26.13 -14.40 -7.92
CA ARG A 266 25.77 -13.04 -7.51
C ARG A 266 25.50 -12.13 -8.71
N ILE A 267 26.34 -12.21 -9.74
CA ILE A 267 26.16 -11.41 -10.96
C ILE A 267 24.88 -11.82 -11.69
N GLU A 268 24.64 -13.12 -11.82
CA GLU A 268 23.41 -13.65 -12.46
C GLU A 268 22.14 -13.22 -11.71
N ASN A 269 22.15 -13.27 -10.38
CA ASN A 269 21.03 -12.79 -9.56
C ASN A 269 20.76 -11.29 -9.79
N ILE A 270 21.81 -10.47 -9.91
CA ILE A 270 21.66 -9.03 -10.19
C ILE A 270 21.06 -8.81 -11.58
N LYS A 271 21.55 -9.51 -12.62
CA LYS A 271 20.99 -9.43 -13.98
C LYS A 271 19.51 -9.81 -14.00
N THR A 272 19.17 -10.91 -13.33
CA THR A 272 17.78 -11.37 -13.18
C THR A 272 16.88 -10.30 -12.57
N LEU A 273 17.35 -9.61 -11.51
CA LEU A 273 16.60 -8.53 -10.85
C LEU A 273 16.40 -7.33 -11.79
N LEU A 274 17.44 -6.92 -12.50
CA LEU A 274 17.43 -5.75 -13.39
C LEU A 274 16.71 -6.02 -14.72
N GLY A 275 16.53 -7.30 -15.11
CA GLY A 275 15.88 -7.67 -16.36
C GLY A 275 16.81 -7.58 -17.58
N GLU A 276 18.11 -7.76 -17.36
CA GLU A 276 19.14 -7.88 -18.41
C GLU A 276 19.46 -9.35 -18.72
#